data_AF-A0A1D6QRL8-F1
#
_entry.id   AF-A0A1D6QRL8-F1
#
_cell.length_a   1.000
_cell.length_b   1.000
_cell.length_c   1.000
_cell.angle_alpha   90.00
_cell.angle_beta   90.00
_cell.angle_gamma   90.00
#
_symmetry.space_group_name_H-M   'P 1'
#
loop_
_entity.id
_entity.type
_entity.pdbx_description
1 polymer ?
#
loop_
_entity_poly.entity_id
_entity_poly.type
_entity_poly.pdbx_seq_one_letter_code
_entity_poly.pdbx_strand_id
1 'polypeptide(L)'
;MDALPEAWSQVRAPVIVPLLRLAVAVCLTMSVLLFLERVYMAVVISGVRLLRLRPDRRYRCDPLPEDDPELGSSAFPVVLVQIPMFNEREVRTPPPAAALHCSAMPPLPAKRPLQRFYSGFVGSLITLVALRWCHGRAGVRSLQVYQLSIGAVCGLSWPADRLVVQVLDDSTDEVIKEMVRMECERWARKGINITYQIREDRKGYKAGALRAGMRHAYVRDCEYVAIFDADFQPDPDYLKRTIPYLVHNPEIALVQARWRFVNADECLMTRMQEMSLDYHFTVEQEVSSSVCAFFGFNGTAGVWRISAVNEAGGWKDRTTVEDMDLAIRASLKGWKFVYLGDVQVKSELPSTFKAFRFQQHRWSCGPANLFRKMLMEIVTNKKVTIWKKIHVIYNFFLIRKIIAHIITFSFYCVIIPATIFVPEVRIPKWGCVYIPSAITLLNSVGTPR
;
A
#
# COMPACT_ATOMS: atom_id res chain seq x y z
N MET A 1 -30.48 34.66 -34.48
CA MET A 1 -29.71 33.44 -34.12
C MET A 1 -28.94 33.68 -32.80
N ASP A 2 -29.50 34.50 -31.91
CA ASP A 2 -28.75 35.23 -30.88
C ASP A 2 -29.12 34.83 -29.43
N ALA A 3 -30.07 33.92 -29.28
CA ALA A 3 -30.54 33.48 -27.96
C ALA A 3 -29.47 32.69 -27.18
N LEU A 4 -28.54 32.00 -27.86
CA LEU A 4 -27.51 31.16 -27.23
C LEU A 4 -26.40 31.98 -26.54
N PRO A 5 -25.76 32.98 -27.19
CA PRO A 5 -24.78 33.85 -26.53
C PRO A 5 -25.37 34.67 -25.38
N GLU A 6 -26.62 35.12 -25.52
CA GLU A 6 -27.28 35.95 -24.52
C GLU A 6 -27.72 35.14 -23.30
N ALA A 7 -28.31 33.95 -23.51
CA ALA A 7 -28.60 33.00 -22.42
C ALA A 7 -27.31 32.52 -21.73
N TRP A 8 -26.23 32.30 -22.48
CA TRP A 8 -24.93 31.98 -21.90
C TRP A 8 -24.40 33.10 -21.00
N SER A 9 -24.51 34.36 -21.42
CA SER A 9 -24.11 35.51 -20.61
C SER A 9 -24.93 35.61 -19.30
N GLN A 10 -26.25 35.42 -19.40
CA GLN A 10 -27.18 35.46 -18.26
C GLN A 10 -26.91 34.38 -17.21
N VAL A 11 -26.39 33.21 -17.60
CA VAL A 11 -26.02 32.14 -16.66
C VAL A 11 -24.55 32.24 -16.22
N ARG A 12 -23.65 32.61 -17.13
CA ARG A 12 -22.20 32.61 -16.89
C ARG A 12 -21.81 33.58 -15.79
N ALA A 13 -22.23 34.83 -15.89
CA ALA A 13 -21.80 35.89 -14.96
C ALA A 13 -22.33 35.69 -13.52
N PRO A 14 -23.63 35.43 -13.27
CA PRO A 14 -24.15 35.32 -11.91
C PRO A 14 -23.99 33.92 -11.28
N VAL A 15 -23.81 32.86 -12.08
CA VAL A 15 -23.77 31.48 -11.55
C VAL A 15 -22.41 30.82 -11.76
N ILE A 16 -21.92 30.72 -13.00
CA ILE A 16 -20.71 29.94 -13.31
C ILE A 16 -19.46 30.62 -12.72
N VAL A 17 -19.31 31.92 -12.91
CA VAL A 17 -18.15 32.69 -12.42
C VAL A 17 -17.97 32.58 -10.90
N PRO A 18 -18.97 32.85 -10.04
CA PRO A 18 -18.78 32.74 -8.59
C PRO A 18 -18.54 31.30 -8.13
N LEU A 19 -19.23 30.30 -8.71
CA LEU A 19 -18.99 28.90 -8.40
C LEU A 19 -17.57 28.47 -8.76
N LEU A 20 -17.09 28.87 -9.93
CA LEU A 20 -15.73 28.55 -10.37
C LEU A 20 -14.68 29.28 -9.52
N ARG A 21 -14.92 30.54 -9.12
CA ARG A 21 -14.05 31.26 -8.16
C ARG A 21 -13.97 30.55 -6.82
N LEU A 22 -15.10 30.10 -6.29
CA LEU A 22 -15.14 29.31 -5.04
C LEU A 22 -14.37 27.99 -5.21
N ALA A 23 -14.58 27.27 -6.30
CA ALA A 23 -13.89 26.02 -6.59
C ALA A 23 -12.37 26.22 -6.72
N VAL A 24 -11.93 27.30 -7.38
CA VAL A 24 -10.52 27.70 -7.44
C VAL A 24 -9.99 27.99 -6.03
N ALA A 25 -10.68 28.78 -5.22
CA ALA A 25 -10.25 29.10 -3.85
C ALA A 25 -10.11 27.85 -2.96
N VAL A 26 -11.06 26.92 -3.06
CA VAL A 26 -11.03 25.64 -2.35
C VAL A 26 -9.83 24.79 -2.81
N CYS A 27 -9.58 24.71 -4.13
CA CYS A 27 -8.42 24.00 -4.65
C CYS A 27 -7.10 24.64 -4.19
N LEU A 28 -6.97 25.96 -4.27
CA LEU A 28 -5.78 26.66 -3.82
C LEU A 28 -5.51 26.44 -2.32
N THR A 29 -6.56 26.45 -1.50
CA THR A 29 -6.44 26.15 -0.06
C THR A 29 -5.91 24.73 0.16
N MET A 30 -6.49 23.73 -0.53
CA MET A 30 -6.03 22.34 -0.48
C MET A 30 -4.58 22.18 -0.98
N SER A 31 -4.18 22.90 -2.03
CA SER A 31 -2.80 22.92 -2.53
C SER A 31 -1.82 23.48 -1.48
N VAL A 32 -2.19 24.56 -0.78
CA VAL A 32 -1.39 25.10 0.32
C VAL A 32 -1.28 24.11 1.47
N LEU A 33 -2.38 23.47 1.87
CA LEU A 33 -2.37 22.45 2.92
C LEU A 33 -1.44 21.28 2.56
N LEU A 34 -1.51 20.79 1.33
CA LEU A 34 -0.62 19.74 0.85
C LEU A 34 0.84 20.19 0.84
N PHE A 35 1.12 21.41 0.38
CA PHE A 35 2.47 21.97 0.40
C PHE A 35 3.03 22.09 1.82
N LEU A 36 2.24 22.61 2.77
CA LEU A 36 2.63 22.71 4.17
C LEU A 36 2.93 21.34 4.78
N GLU A 37 2.15 20.31 4.44
CA GLU A 37 2.46 18.92 4.85
C GLU A 37 3.81 18.46 4.29
N ARG A 38 4.08 18.70 3.00
CA ARG A 38 5.36 18.33 2.38
C ARG A 38 6.55 19.05 3.02
N VAL A 39 6.41 20.35 3.31
CA VAL A 39 7.43 21.13 4.02
C VAL A 39 7.63 20.59 5.44
N TYR A 40 6.55 20.32 6.18
CA TYR A 40 6.62 19.71 7.51
C TYR A 40 7.37 18.37 7.46
N MET A 41 7.03 17.49 6.52
CA MET A 41 7.69 16.19 6.38
C MET A 41 9.18 16.35 6.06
N ALA A 42 9.53 17.29 5.17
CA ALA A 42 10.92 17.61 4.82
C ALA A 42 11.73 18.13 6.03
N VAL A 43 11.14 19.01 6.85
CA VAL A 43 11.77 19.51 8.08
C VAL A 43 11.98 18.37 9.07
N VAL A 44 10.95 17.55 9.32
CA VAL A 44 11.04 16.46 10.29
C VAL A 44 12.04 15.40 9.86
N ILE A 45 12.02 14.96 8.60
CA ILE A 45 12.98 13.95 8.12
C ILE A 45 14.42 14.50 8.17
N SER A 46 14.62 15.78 7.86
CA SER A 46 15.92 16.43 7.97
C SER A 46 16.40 16.44 9.42
N GLY A 47 15.51 16.75 10.38
CA GLY A 47 15.81 16.67 11.81
C GLY A 47 16.14 15.24 12.27
N VAL A 48 15.35 14.24 11.86
CA VAL A 48 15.60 12.81 12.16
C VAL A 48 16.97 12.38 11.65
N ARG A 49 17.33 12.77 10.42
CA ARG A 49 18.62 12.45 9.81
C ARG A 49 19.78 13.19 10.48
N LEU A 50 19.63 14.49 10.76
CA LEU A 50 20.64 15.33 11.41
C LEU A 50 20.96 14.83 12.83
N LEU A 51 19.92 14.52 13.60
CA LEU A 51 20.03 14.00 14.96
C LEU A 51 20.35 12.49 15.00
N ARG A 52 20.49 11.85 13.83
CA ARG A 52 20.71 10.40 13.67
C ARG A 52 19.74 9.57 14.52
N LEU A 53 18.46 9.93 14.53
CA LEU A 53 17.40 9.24 15.27
C LEU A 53 16.95 7.96 14.56
N ARG A 54 17.91 7.13 14.15
CA ARG A 54 17.68 5.86 13.48
C ARG A 54 16.96 4.87 14.40
N PRO A 55 16.22 3.89 13.86
CA PRO A 55 15.50 2.90 14.65
C PRO A 55 16.38 2.16 15.68
N ASP A 56 17.59 1.76 15.30
CA ASP A 56 18.59 1.04 16.13
C ASP A 56 19.07 1.83 17.35
N ARG A 57 18.98 3.17 17.30
CA ARG A 57 19.30 4.03 18.45
C ARG A 57 18.12 4.27 19.38
N ARG A 58 16.90 4.02 18.90
CA ARG A 58 15.67 4.28 19.65
C ARG A 58 15.10 3.01 20.29
N TYR A 59 15.33 1.88 19.65
CA TYR A 59 14.82 0.58 20.07
C TYR A 59 15.98 -0.38 20.20
N ARG A 60 15.91 -1.25 21.21
CA ARG A 60 16.88 -2.32 21.36
C ARG A 60 16.71 -3.31 20.21
N CYS A 61 17.81 -3.65 19.53
CA CYS A 61 17.79 -4.54 18.38
C CYS A 61 19.05 -5.44 18.33
N ASP A 62 19.62 -5.74 19.49
CA ASP A 62 20.79 -6.61 19.59
C ASP A 62 20.49 -7.97 18.93
N PRO A 63 21.42 -8.54 18.15
CA PRO A 63 21.24 -9.86 17.57
C PRO A 63 20.86 -10.90 18.62
N LEU A 64 20.02 -11.86 18.23
CA LEU A 64 19.72 -13.01 19.09
C LEU A 64 20.97 -13.88 19.23
N PRO A 65 21.19 -14.52 20.39
CA PRO A 65 22.38 -15.33 20.62
C PRO A 65 22.35 -16.58 19.72
N GLU A 66 23.26 -16.65 18.75
CA GLU A 66 23.34 -17.78 17.79
C GLU A 66 24.16 -18.95 18.34
N ASP A 67 25.14 -18.67 19.22
CA ASP A 67 26.13 -19.63 19.73
C ASP A 67 25.95 -19.96 21.22
N ASP A 68 24.76 -19.72 21.79
CA ASP A 68 24.49 -20.11 23.18
C ASP A 68 24.31 -21.65 23.23
N PRO A 69 25.26 -22.40 23.83
CA PRO A 69 25.23 -23.86 23.83
C PRO A 69 24.09 -24.43 24.68
N GLU A 70 23.49 -23.63 25.59
CA GLU A 70 22.37 -24.07 26.43
C GLU A 70 21.02 -23.88 25.74
N LEU A 71 20.86 -22.80 24.95
CA LEU A 71 19.61 -22.47 24.28
C LEU A 71 19.54 -23.00 22.84
N GLY A 72 20.63 -23.03 22.08
CA GLY A 72 20.64 -23.44 20.67
C GLY A 72 19.55 -22.73 19.84
N SER A 73 18.75 -23.49 19.08
CA SER A 73 17.63 -22.92 18.30
C SER A 73 16.51 -22.33 19.16
N SER A 74 16.43 -22.65 20.45
CA SER A 74 15.38 -22.15 21.34
C SER A 74 15.53 -20.68 21.73
N ALA A 75 16.70 -20.09 21.48
CA ALA A 75 16.89 -18.64 21.55
C ALA A 75 16.09 -17.87 20.48
N PHE A 76 15.67 -18.54 19.41
CA PHE A 76 14.93 -17.93 18.31
C PHE A 76 13.42 -18.16 18.48
N PRO A 77 12.60 -17.10 18.36
CA PRO A 77 11.16 -17.26 18.37
C PRO A 77 10.69 -18.01 17.12
N VAL A 78 9.55 -18.70 17.24
CA VAL A 78 8.94 -19.37 16.08
C VAL A 78 8.28 -18.32 15.19
N VAL A 79 8.67 -18.28 13.92
CA VAL A 79 8.20 -17.31 12.92
C VAL A 79 7.41 -18.02 11.84
N LEU A 80 6.15 -17.60 11.67
CA LEU A 80 5.34 -17.94 10.51
C LEU A 80 5.69 -17.00 9.35
N VAL A 81 5.85 -17.52 8.14
CA VAL A 81 5.94 -16.72 6.91
C VAL A 81 4.79 -17.09 6.00
N GLN A 82 3.92 -16.12 5.71
CA GLN A 82 2.77 -16.28 4.83
C GLN A 82 3.08 -15.72 3.43
N ILE A 83 2.85 -16.53 2.40
CA ILE A 83 2.93 -16.14 0.99
C ILE A 83 1.55 -16.28 0.36
N PRO A 84 0.72 -15.22 0.35
CA PRO A 84 -0.60 -15.31 -0.25
C PRO A 84 -0.49 -15.14 -1.77
N MET A 85 -1.03 -16.10 -2.51
CA MET A 85 -0.95 -16.18 -3.98
C MET A 85 -2.34 -16.08 -4.61
N PHE A 86 -2.42 -15.47 -5.81
CA PHE A 86 -3.66 -15.37 -6.61
C PHE A 86 -4.88 -14.80 -5.86
N ASN A 87 -4.61 -13.98 -4.85
CA ASN A 87 -5.59 -13.51 -3.88
C ASN A 87 -6.29 -12.21 -4.31
N GLU A 88 -6.03 -11.70 -5.52
CA GLU A 88 -6.66 -10.49 -6.03
C GLU A 88 -8.03 -10.77 -6.68
N ARG A 89 -8.89 -9.75 -6.71
CA ARG A 89 -10.15 -9.84 -7.43
C ARG A 89 -9.89 -9.77 -8.92
N GLU A 90 -9.94 -10.92 -9.60
CA GLU A 90 -9.69 -11.02 -11.04
C GLU A 90 -10.45 -9.95 -11.84
N VAL A 91 -9.70 -9.27 -12.70
CA VAL A 91 -10.27 -8.48 -13.78
C VAL A 91 -10.63 -9.46 -14.87
N ARG A 92 -11.92 -9.84 -15.00
CA ARG A 92 -12.39 -10.64 -16.15
C ARG A 92 -11.85 -10.03 -17.45
N THR A 93 -10.83 -10.64 -18.03
CA THR A 93 -10.54 -10.52 -19.46
C THR A 93 -11.43 -11.55 -20.14
N PRO A 94 -12.35 -11.17 -21.02
CA PRO A 94 -12.87 -12.16 -21.95
C PRO A 94 -11.67 -12.72 -22.73
N PRO A 95 -11.64 -14.03 -23.02
CA PRO A 95 -10.64 -14.59 -23.91
C PRO A 95 -10.69 -13.86 -25.27
N PRO A 96 -9.57 -13.78 -26.01
CA PRO A 96 -9.58 -13.24 -27.36
C PRO A 96 -10.61 -14.03 -28.18
N ALA A 97 -11.50 -13.29 -28.83
CA ALA A 97 -12.72 -13.80 -29.43
C ALA A 97 -12.47 -15.00 -30.37
N ALA A 98 -12.99 -16.17 -29.99
CA ALA A 98 -13.60 -17.07 -30.95
C ALA A 98 -15.06 -16.63 -31.09
N ALA A 99 -15.47 -16.38 -32.33
CA ALA A 99 -16.81 -15.97 -32.69
C ALA A 99 -17.87 -16.97 -32.20
N LEU A 100 -19.05 -16.42 -31.85
CA LEU A 100 -20.41 -16.95 -32.02
C LEU A 100 -21.30 -16.95 -30.77
N HIS A 101 -22.47 -16.38 -31.00
CA HIS A 101 -23.74 -16.43 -30.28
C HIS A 101 -23.97 -15.54 -29.05
N CYS A 102 -24.75 -14.49 -29.33
CA CYS A 102 -25.53 -13.66 -28.43
C CYS A 102 -26.45 -14.51 -27.55
N SER A 103 -26.33 -14.39 -26.23
CA SER A 103 -27.44 -14.55 -25.30
C SER A 103 -27.20 -13.70 -24.06
N ALA A 104 -28.26 -13.02 -23.64
CA ALA A 104 -28.26 -11.92 -22.69
C ALA A 104 -27.74 -12.34 -21.29
N MET A 105 -26.83 -11.53 -20.73
CA MET A 105 -26.50 -11.60 -19.30
C MET A 105 -27.58 -10.88 -18.47
N PRO A 106 -27.92 -11.37 -17.26
CA PRO A 106 -28.79 -10.66 -16.33
C PRO A 106 -28.07 -9.44 -15.72
N PRO A 107 -28.81 -8.41 -15.25
CA PRO A 107 -28.23 -7.17 -14.77
C PRO A 107 -27.48 -7.37 -13.45
N LEU A 108 -26.25 -6.85 -13.39
CA LEU A 108 -25.47 -6.70 -12.16
C LEU A 108 -26.20 -5.79 -11.16
N PRO A 109 -26.11 -6.05 -9.83
CA PRO A 109 -26.75 -5.20 -8.84
C PRO A 109 -26.17 -3.78 -8.86
N ALA A 110 -27.06 -2.78 -8.79
CA ALA A 110 -26.74 -1.37 -8.86
C ALA A 110 -25.73 -0.95 -7.78
N LYS A 111 -24.55 -0.45 -8.20
CA LYS A 111 -23.57 0.19 -7.29
C LYS A 111 -24.13 1.55 -6.82
N ARG A 112 -23.95 1.87 -5.53
CA ARG A 112 -24.38 3.13 -4.91
C ARG A 112 -23.74 4.37 -5.58
N PRO A 113 -24.41 5.53 -5.64
CA PRO A 113 -23.96 6.72 -6.39
C PRO A 113 -22.55 7.22 -6.01
N LEU A 114 -22.18 7.15 -4.72
CA LEU A 114 -20.87 7.60 -4.23
C LEU A 114 -19.69 6.79 -4.82
N GLN A 115 -19.88 5.49 -5.10
CA GLN A 115 -18.82 4.64 -5.68
C GLN A 115 -18.62 4.90 -7.17
N ARG A 116 -19.65 5.37 -7.90
CA ARG A 116 -19.53 5.79 -9.30
C ARG A 116 -18.74 7.09 -9.43
N PHE A 117 -18.96 8.05 -8.53
CA PHE A 117 -18.25 9.33 -8.53
C PHE A 117 -16.74 9.16 -8.34
N TYR A 118 -16.33 8.26 -7.43
CA TYR A 118 -14.92 7.93 -7.21
C TYR A 118 -14.30 7.06 -8.32
N SER A 119 -15.05 6.16 -8.96
CA SER A 119 -14.51 5.27 -10.01
C SER A 119 -14.05 5.98 -11.29
N GLY A 120 -14.57 7.18 -11.58
CA GLY A 120 -14.12 8.03 -12.69
C GLY A 120 -12.92 8.92 -12.35
N PHE A 121 -12.53 8.97 -11.07
CA PHE A 121 -11.65 9.98 -10.47
C PHE A 121 -10.18 9.55 -10.36
N VAL A 122 -9.88 8.24 -10.46
CA VAL A 122 -8.59 7.66 -10.02
C VAL A 122 -7.57 7.48 -11.15
N GLY A 123 -7.26 8.57 -11.83
CA GLY A 123 -6.18 8.55 -12.82
C GLY A 123 -5.80 9.95 -13.21
N SER A 124 -5.07 10.66 -12.35
CA SER A 124 -4.50 11.94 -12.76
C SER A 124 -2.99 12.03 -12.50
N LEU A 125 -2.38 12.63 -13.52
CA LEU A 125 -0.99 12.97 -13.80
C LEU A 125 -0.07 11.87 -14.32
N ILE A 126 0.13 10.74 -13.63
CA ILE A 126 0.87 9.59 -14.23
C ILE A 126 0.07 9.04 -15.43
N THR A 127 -1.26 9.06 -15.36
CA THR A 127 -2.14 8.61 -16.45
C THR A 127 -2.11 9.50 -17.69
N LEU A 128 -1.96 10.81 -17.54
CA LEU A 128 -1.97 11.74 -18.68
C LEU A 128 -0.67 11.67 -19.49
N VAL A 129 0.45 11.34 -18.85
CA VAL A 129 1.76 11.15 -19.51
C VAL A 129 1.94 9.69 -19.99
N ALA A 130 1.36 8.70 -19.29
CA ALA A 130 1.50 7.28 -19.65
C ALA A 130 0.72 6.85 -20.91
N LEU A 131 -0.19 7.68 -21.44
CA LEU A 131 -1.08 7.29 -22.54
C LEU A 131 -0.40 7.08 -23.91
N ARG A 132 0.90 7.37 -24.07
CA ARG A 132 1.56 7.32 -25.39
C ARG A 132 2.79 6.41 -25.49
N TRP A 133 3.25 5.77 -24.41
CA TRP A 133 4.60 5.16 -24.39
C TRP A 133 4.73 3.80 -23.67
N CYS A 134 3.64 3.02 -23.56
CA CYS A 134 3.74 1.59 -23.19
C CYS A 134 3.52 0.71 -24.43
N HIS A 135 4.56 0.54 -25.23
CA HIS A 135 4.72 -0.59 -26.17
C HIS A 135 5.98 -1.35 -25.79
N GLY A 136 6.02 -1.85 -24.55
CA GLY A 136 7.05 -2.75 -24.04
C GLY A 136 6.55 -4.19 -24.11
N ARG A 137 7.39 -5.09 -24.63
CA ARG A 137 7.12 -6.54 -24.68
C ARG A 137 6.82 -7.03 -23.26
N ALA A 138 5.60 -7.53 -23.03
CA ALA A 138 5.30 -8.35 -21.87
C ALA A 138 6.08 -9.67 -22.00
N GLY A 139 7.38 -9.61 -21.68
CA GLY A 139 8.26 -10.76 -21.75
C GLY A 139 7.96 -11.69 -20.59
N VAL A 140 7.36 -12.85 -20.89
CA VAL A 140 7.70 -14.20 -20.39
C VAL A 140 8.37 -14.27 -18.98
N ARG A 141 7.84 -13.57 -17.97
CA ARG A 141 8.32 -13.67 -16.57
C ARG A 141 7.27 -14.24 -15.62
N SER A 142 6.00 -14.29 -16.03
CA SER A 142 4.87 -14.60 -15.14
C SER A 142 4.79 -16.06 -14.66
N LEU A 143 5.37 -17.03 -15.37
CA LEU A 143 5.26 -18.44 -14.97
C LEU A 143 6.26 -18.88 -13.88
N GLN A 144 7.25 -18.07 -13.51
CA GLN A 144 8.28 -18.46 -12.51
C GLN A 144 8.28 -17.59 -11.24
N VAL A 145 7.38 -16.62 -11.14
CA VAL A 145 7.32 -15.68 -10.00
C VAL A 145 7.13 -16.40 -8.67
N TYR A 146 6.25 -17.41 -8.63
CA TYR A 146 6.02 -18.21 -7.42
C TYR A 146 7.27 -18.98 -6.97
N GLN A 147 8.09 -19.49 -7.90
CA GLN A 147 9.33 -20.21 -7.57
C GLN A 147 10.36 -19.26 -6.95
N LEU A 148 10.48 -18.04 -7.47
CA LEU A 148 11.39 -17.03 -6.94
C LEU A 148 10.98 -16.60 -5.53
N SER A 149 9.70 -16.34 -5.30
CA SER A 149 9.21 -15.91 -3.98
C SER A 149 9.26 -17.02 -2.94
N ILE A 150 8.79 -18.24 -3.27
CA ILE A 150 8.91 -19.40 -2.36
C ILE A 150 10.39 -19.67 -2.08
N GLY A 151 11.23 -19.68 -3.12
CA GLY A 151 12.67 -19.91 -2.96
C GLY A 151 13.36 -18.89 -2.07
N ALA A 152 13.02 -17.60 -2.21
CA ALA A 152 13.57 -16.54 -1.37
C ALA A 152 13.14 -16.68 0.10
N VAL A 153 11.87 -17.00 0.35
CA VAL A 153 11.36 -17.26 1.71
C VAL A 153 11.98 -18.51 2.33
N CYS A 154 12.07 -19.62 1.58
CA CYS A 154 12.70 -20.85 2.05
C CYS A 154 14.22 -20.70 2.24
N GLY A 155 14.84 -19.68 1.64
CA GLY A 155 16.25 -19.32 1.80
C GLY A 155 16.54 -18.36 2.96
N LEU A 156 15.55 -17.99 3.77
CA LEU A 156 15.74 -17.15 4.95
C LEU A 156 16.67 -17.86 5.96
N SER A 157 17.67 -17.13 6.44
CA SER A 157 18.62 -17.60 7.44
C SER A 157 17.97 -17.56 8.83
N TRP A 158 17.26 -18.64 9.16
CA TRP A 158 16.59 -18.86 10.44
C TRP A 158 16.66 -20.35 10.81
N PRO A 159 16.67 -20.74 12.09
CA PRO A 159 16.64 -22.15 12.45
C PRO A 159 15.42 -22.86 11.85
N ALA A 160 15.64 -24.00 11.20
CA ALA A 160 14.62 -24.70 10.40
C ALA A 160 13.43 -25.19 11.26
N ASP A 161 13.68 -25.53 12.51
CA ASP A 161 12.67 -25.90 13.52
C ASP A 161 11.89 -24.69 14.07
N ARG A 162 12.36 -23.46 13.78
CA ARG A 162 11.74 -22.18 14.20
C ARG A 162 11.14 -21.39 13.06
N LEU A 163 11.20 -21.90 11.83
CA LEU A 163 10.63 -21.27 10.64
C LEU A 163 9.46 -22.12 10.12
N VAL A 164 8.28 -21.52 9.98
CA VAL A 164 7.11 -22.17 9.37
C VAL A 164 6.71 -21.38 8.13
N VAL A 165 6.74 -22.00 6.95
CA VAL A 165 6.33 -21.37 5.69
C VAL A 165 4.93 -21.83 5.32
N GLN A 166 4.05 -20.89 5.02
CA GLN A 166 2.66 -21.15 4.64
C GLN A 166 2.34 -20.44 3.32
N VAL A 167 2.19 -21.24 2.26
CA VAL A 167 1.74 -20.77 0.94
C VAL A 167 0.22 -20.85 0.91
N LEU A 168 -0.45 -19.71 0.71
CA LEU A 168 -1.90 -19.58 0.72
C LEU A 168 -2.39 -19.34 -0.71
N ASP A 169 -2.81 -20.38 -1.42
CA ASP A 169 -3.15 -20.31 -2.84
C ASP A 169 -4.67 -20.20 -3.08
N ASP A 170 -5.07 -19.07 -3.69
CA ASP A 170 -6.43 -18.77 -4.15
C ASP A 170 -6.63 -19.03 -5.65
N SER A 171 -5.70 -19.73 -6.32
CA SER A 171 -5.80 -20.09 -7.74
C SER A 171 -7.06 -20.89 -8.04
N THR A 172 -7.66 -20.64 -9.20
CA THR A 172 -8.78 -21.44 -9.73
C THR A 172 -8.35 -22.39 -10.83
N ASP A 173 -7.12 -22.26 -11.32
CA ASP A 173 -6.53 -23.11 -12.35
C ASP A 173 -5.80 -24.29 -11.70
N GLU A 174 -6.22 -25.51 -12.02
CA GLU A 174 -5.65 -26.74 -11.45
C GLU A 174 -4.19 -26.94 -11.86
N VAL A 175 -3.78 -26.49 -13.05
CA VAL A 175 -2.37 -26.58 -13.47
C VAL A 175 -1.51 -25.67 -12.60
N ILE A 176 -1.99 -24.46 -12.29
CA ILE A 176 -1.27 -23.52 -11.41
C ILE A 176 -1.17 -24.09 -9.99
N LYS A 177 -2.27 -24.59 -9.44
CA LYS A 177 -2.28 -25.22 -8.11
C LYS A 177 -1.26 -26.35 -8.03
N GLU A 178 -1.22 -27.20 -9.05
CA GLU A 178 -0.28 -28.32 -9.10
C GLU A 178 1.18 -27.84 -9.16
N MET A 179 1.47 -26.82 -9.97
CA MET A 179 2.80 -26.23 -10.07
C MET A 179 3.29 -25.63 -8.73
N VAL A 180 2.42 -24.93 -8.01
CA VAL A 180 2.74 -24.34 -6.69
C VAL A 180 2.92 -25.44 -5.64
N ARG A 181 2.03 -26.45 -5.64
CA ARG A 181 2.13 -27.63 -4.76
C ARG A 181 3.45 -28.37 -4.93
N MET A 182 3.84 -28.65 -6.18
CA MET A 182 5.08 -29.35 -6.51
C MET A 182 6.33 -28.58 -6.06
N GLU A 183 6.33 -27.25 -6.13
CA GLU A 183 7.43 -26.44 -5.60
C GLU A 183 7.47 -26.47 -4.07
N CYS A 184 6.32 -26.44 -3.39
CA CYS A 184 6.28 -26.61 -1.94
C CYS A 184 6.83 -27.98 -1.51
N GLU A 185 6.42 -29.06 -2.19
CA GLU A 185 6.92 -30.42 -1.93
C GLU A 185 8.42 -30.57 -2.19
N ARG A 186 8.96 -29.85 -3.18
CA ARG A 186 10.40 -29.81 -3.45
C ARG A 186 11.17 -29.19 -2.27
N TRP A 187 10.66 -28.12 -1.66
CA TRP A 187 11.28 -27.50 -0.49
C TRP A 187 11.06 -28.32 0.79
N ALA A 188 9.90 -28.95 0.94
CA ALA A 188 9.64 -29.88 2.05
C ALA A 188 10.64 -31.05 2.05
N ARG A 189 10.95 -31.62 0.88
CA ARG A 189 11.99 -32.67 0.72
C ARG A 189 13.41 -32.20 1.08
N LYS A 190 13.67 -30.90 1.10
CA LYS A 190 14.94 -30.32 1.56
C LYS A 190 14.95 -30.03 3.07
N GLY A 191 13.91 -30.44 3.80
CA GLY A 191 13.80 -30.25 5.26
C GLY A 191 13.24 -28.90 5.69
N ILE A 192 12.70 -28.09 4.77
CA ILE A 192 12.00 -26.85 5.13
C ILE A 192 10.59 -27.18 5.60
N ASN A 193 10.17 -26.63 6.74
CA ASN A 193 8.80 -26.74 7.21
C ASN A 193 7.88 -25.81 6.41
N ILE A 194 7.47 -26.26 5.23
CA ILE A 194 6.58 -25.55 4.30
C ILE A 194 5.26 -26.29 4.14
N THR A 195 4.16 -25.54 4.15
CA THR A 195 2.82 -26.07 3.93
C THR A 195 2.12 -25.33 2.79
N TYR A 196 1.48 -26.09 1.92
CA TYR A 196 0.63 -25.59 0.84
C TYR A 196 -0.83 -25.66 1.30
N GLN A 197 -1.52 -24.51 1.29
CA GLN A 197 -2.90 -24.39 1.75
C GLN A 197 -3.79 -23.81 0.65
N ILE A 198 -4.92 -24.47 0.42
CA ILE A 198 -6.00 -24.00 -0.45
C ILE A 198 -7.28 -23.85 0.36
N ARG A 199 -8.23 -23.09 -0.16
CA ARG A 199 -9.57 -22.94 0.43
C ARG A 199 -10.66 -23.10 -0.62
N GLU A 200 -11.86 -23.47 -0.17
CA GLU A 200 -13.00 -23.76 -1.05
C GLU A 200 -13.53 -22.51 -1.78
N ASP A 201 -13.48 -21.34 -1.13
CA ASP A 201 -13.95 -20.09 -1.70
C ASP A 201 -12.93 -18.96 -1.58
N ARG A 202 -13.01 -17.97 -2.47
CA ARG A 202 -12.15 -16.78 -2.49
C ARG A 202 -12.76 -15.59 -1.74
N LYS A 203 -13.67 -15.84 -0.79
CA LYS A 203 -14.38 -14.77 -0.07
C LYS A 203 -13.40 -13.94 0.75
N GLY A 204 -13.46 -12.63 0.54
CA GLY A 204 -12.55 -11.71 1.21
C GLY A 204 -11.11 -11.72 0.68
N TYR A 205 -10.83 -12.43 -0.43
CA TYR A 205 -9.56 -12.28 -1.17
C TYR A 205 -8.35 -12.46 -0.24
N LYS A 206 -7.28 -11.65 -0.39
CA LYS A 206 -6.09 -11.64 0.47
C LYS A 206 -6.40 -11.67 1.97
N ALA A 207 -7.31 -10.82 2.45
CA ALA A 207 -7.71 -10.79 3.86
C ALA A 207 -8.33 -12.12 4.33
N GLY A 208 -9.13 -12.75 3.46
CA GLY A 208 -9.75 -14.05 3.72
C GLY A 208 -8.72 -15.18 3.76
N ALA A 209 -7.78 -15.19 2.82
CA ALA A 209 -6.69 -16.17 2.75
C ALA A 209 -5.80 -16.08 3.99
N LEU A 210 -5.30 -14.87 4.33
CA LEU A 210 -4.49 -14.65 5.53
C LEU A 210 -5.24 -15.06 6.81
N ARG A 211 -6.54 -14.72 6.91
CA ARG A 211 -7.39 -15.13 8.05
C ARG A 211 -7.56 -16.65 8.15
N ALA A 212 -7.74 -17.35 7.04
CA ALA A 212 -7.83 -18.81 7.02
C ALA A 212 -6.48 -19.44 7.44
N GLY A 213 -5.38 -18.92 6.90
CA GLY A 213 -4.02 -19.32 7.25
C GLY A 213 -3.72 -19.24 8.74
N MET A 214 -4.19 -18.19 9.42
CA MET A 214 -4.00 -18.02 10.87
C MET A 214 -4.78 -19.02 11.74
N ARG A 215 -5.68 -19.85 11.19
CA ARG A 215 -6.50 -20.81 11.97
C ARG A 215 -5.88 -22.20 12.13
N HIS A 216 -4.84 -22.51 11.37
CA HIS A 216 -4.20 -23.82 11.44
C HIS A 216 -3.52 -24.05 12.80
N ALA A 217 -3.51 -25.31 13.26
CA ALA A 217 -3.02 -25.65 14.59
C ALA A 217 -1.55 -25.25 14.81
N TYR A 218 -0.68 -25.45 13.81
CA TYR A 218 0.74 -25.10 13.87
C TYR A 218 1.02 -23.59 14.00
N VAL A 219 0.04 -22.72 13.73
CA VAL A 219 0.19 -21.27 13.91
C VAL A 219 0.12 -20.87 15.38
N ARG A 220 -0.46 -21.72 16.25
CA ARG A 220 -0.62 -21.41 17.68
C ARG A 220 0.72 -21.26 18.41
N ASP A 221 1.74 -21.97 17.94
CA ASP A 221 3.08 -21.96 18.51
C ASP A 221 3.97 -20.85 17.90
N CYS A 222 3.45 -20.11 16.91
CA CYS A 222 4.16 -19.00 16.27
C CYS A 222 3.97 -17.70 17.08
N GLU A 223 5.05 -16.96 17.29
CA GLU A 223 5.02 -15.67 17.98
C GLU A 223 4.87 -14.49 17.02
N TYR A 224 5.47 -14.63 15.83
CA TYR A 224 5.53 -13.61 14.79
C TYR A 224 5.05 -14.15 13.45
N VAL A 225 4.48 -13.27 12.62
CA VAL A 225 4.09 -13.58 11.24
C VAL A 225 4.69 -12.55 10.28
N ALA A 226 5.53 -13.01 9.36
CA ALA A 226 6.03 -12.24 8.23
C ALA A 226 5.13 -12.48 7.00
N ILE A 227 4.89 -11.44 6.21
CA ILE A 227 4.01 -11.52 5.04
C ILE A 227 4.78 -11.05 3.82
N PHE A 228 4.82 -11.88 2.78
CA PHE A 228 5.41 -11.56 1.49
C PHE A 228 4.43 -11.86 0.37
N ASP A 229 4.07 -10.86 -0.42
CA ASP A 229 3.32 -11.08 -1.66
C ASP A 229 4.14 -11.93 -2.65
N ALA A 230 3.44 -12.57 -3.60
CA ALA A 230 4.04 -13.56 -4.48
C ALA A 230 5.18 -13.03 -5.37
N ASP A 231 5.31 -11.71 -5.54
CA ASP A 231 6.39 -11.04 -6.29
C ASP A 231 7.53 -10.54 -5.39
N PHE A 232 7.46 -10.76 -4.08
CA PHE A 232 8.45 -10.30 -3.11
C PHE A 232 9.51 -11.36 -2.84
N GLN A 233 10.77 -10.90 -2.80
CA GLN A 233 11.95 -11.72 -2.56
C GLN A 233 12.78 -11.09 -1.43
N PRO A 234 12.60 -11.55 -0.16
CA PRO A 234 13.44 -11.09 0.95
C PRO A 234 14.88 -11.59 0.82
N ASP A 235 15.83 -10.80 1.30
CA ASP A 235 17.22 -11.25 1.44
C ASP A 235 17.35 -12.22 2.64
N PRO A 236 18.32 -13.16 2.64
CA PRO A 236 18.41 -14.22 3.64
C PRO A 236 18.47 -13.74 5.10
N ASP A 237 19.06 -12.58 5.36
CA ASP A 237 19.22 -11.98 6.68
C ASP A 237 17.99 -11.20 7.18
N TYR A 238 16.90 -11.16 6.39
CA TYR A 238 15.72 -10.34 6.68
C TYR A 238 15.15 -10.56 8.09
N LEU A 239 14.98 -11.81 8.53
CA LEU A 239 14.44 -12.11 9.87
C LEU A 239 15.43 -11.71 10.96
N LYS A 240 16.73 -11.95 10.77
CA LYS A 240 17.78 -11.54 11.71
C LYS A 240 17.82 -10.03 11.91
N ARG A 241 17.47 -9.24 10.88
CA ARG A 241 17.44 -7.77 10.95
C ARG A 241 16.11 -7.18 11.45
N THR A 242 15.03 -7.95 11.42
CA THR A 242 13.68 -7.44 11.77
C THR A 242 13.16 -7.96 13.11
N ILE A 243 13.36 -9.24 13.42
CA ILE A 243 12.85 -9.90 14.63
C ILE A 243 13.42 -9.31 15.93
N PRO A 244 14.71 -8.93 16.05
CA PRO A 244 15.24 -8.37 17.29
C PRO A 244 14.48 -7.14 17.79
N TYR A 245 14.00 -6.28 16.90
CA TYR A 245 13.15 -5.14 17.27
C TYR A 245 11.86 -5.57 17.96
N LEU A 246 11.27 -6.70 17.58
CA LEU A 246 10.07 -7.22 18.21
C LEU A 246 10.38 -7.93 19.53
N VAL A 247 11.43 -8.77 19.56
CA VAL A 247 11.78 -9.54 20.76
C VAL A 247 12.13 -8.62 21.93
N HIS A 248 12.95 -7.60 21.68
CA HIS A 248 13.43 -6.72 22.75
C HIS A 248 12.46 -5.61 23.16
N ASN A 249 11.38 -5.38 22.39
CA ASN A 249 10.45 -4.27 22.62
C ASN A 249 9.00 -4.78 22.58
N PRO A 250 8.41 -5.12 23.75
CA PRO A 250 7.12 -5.82 23.84
C PRO A 250 5.94 -4.99 23.33
N GLU A 251 6.06 -3.66 23.21
CA GLU A 251 5.01 -2.78 22.71
C GLU A 251 5.01 -2.58 21.19
N ILE A 252 6.00 -3.11 20.49
CA ILE A 252 6.05 -3.09 19.02
C ILE A 252 5.19 -4.24 18.48
N ALA A 253 4.26 -3.88 17.59
CA ALA A 253 3.41 -4.85 16.88
C ALA A 253 3.88 -5.13 15.46
N LEU A 254 4.52 -4.15 14.81
CA LEU A 254 4.88 -4.23 13.39
C LEU A 254 6.27 -3.65 13.16
N VAL A 255 7.10 -4.42 12.46
CA VAL A 255 8.32 -3.95 11.80
C VAL A 255 8.11 -4.02 10.29
N GLN A 256 8.24 -2.91 9.59
CA GLN A 256 8.08 -2.82 8.14
C GLN A 256 9.42 -2.51 7.47
N ALA A 257 9.79 -3.31 6.48
CA ALA A 257 10.95 -3.07 5.62
C ALA A 257 10.56 -2.25 4.38
N ARG A 258 11.58 -1.65 3.75
CA ARG A 258 11.45 -0.90 2.49
C ARG A 258 11.30 -1.83 1.29
N TRP A 259 10.54 -1.40 0.29
CA TRP A 259 10.48 -2.09 -1.00
C TRP A 259 11.58 -1.58 -1.93
N ARG A 260 12.19 -2.48 -2.69
CA ARG A 260 13.17 -2.17 -3.73
C ARG A 260 12.68 -2.72 -5.06
N PHE A 261 12.48 -1.84 -6.03
CA PHE A 261 11.92 -2.22 -7.33
C PHE A 261 13.01 -2.70 -8.28
N VAL A 262 12.83 -3.90 -8.86
CA VAL A 262 13.83 -4.48 -9.77
C VAL A 262 13.61 -4.12 -11.25
N ASN A 263 12.45 -3.55 -11.58
CA ASN A 263 12.07 -3.18 -12.95
C ASN A 263 11.75 -1.67 -13.10
N ALA A 264 12.33 -0.82 -12.24
CA ALA A 264 12.10 0.62 -12.30
C ALA A 264 12.47 1.22 -13.68
N ASP A 265 13.56 0.74 -14.28
CA ASP A 265 14.07 1.24 -15.57
C ASP A 265 13.46 0.55 -16.80
N GLU A 266 12.42 -0.27 -16.63
CA GLU A 266 11.74 -0.95 -17.75
C GLU A 266 11.04 0.03 -18.69
N CYS A 267 10.39 1.06 -18.15
CA CYS A 267 9.76 2.13 -18.92
C CYS A 267 9.60 3.42 -18.10
N LEU A 268 9.19 4.51 -18.76
CA LEU A 268 8.94 5.79 -18.08
C LEU A 268 7.89 5.66 -16.96
N MET A 269 6.87 4.82 -17.16
CA MET A 269 5.81 4.61 -16.17
C MET A 269 6.32 3.91 -14.92
N THR A 270 7.19 2.89 -15.03
CA THR A 270 7.80 2.24 -13.86
C THR A 270 8.76 3.20 -13.14
N ARG A 271 9.49 4.04 -13.89
CA ARG A 271 10.36 5.07 -13.30
C ARG A 271 9.58 6.12 -12.51
N MET A 272 8.44 6.59 -13.03
CA MET A 272 7.56 7.53 -12.33
C MET A 272 6.94 6.90 -11.07
N GLN A 273 6.60 5.61 -11.12
CA GLN A 273 6.08 4.89 -9.96
C GLN A 273 7.12 4.77 -8.85
N GLU A 274 8.35 4.37 -9.19
CA GLU A 274 9.47 4.32 -8.24
C GLU A 274 9.65 5.68 -7.56
N MET A 275 9.78 6.76 -8.34
CA MET A 275 9.95 8.12 -7.82
C MET A 275 8.86 8.49 -6.79
N SER A 276 7.59 8.15 -7.09
CA SER A 276 6.47 8.41 -6.19
C SER A 276 6.49 7.54 -4.93
N LEU A 277 6.86 6.27 -5.04
CA LEU A 277 6.89 5.32 -3.93
C LEU A 277 8.11 5.52 -3.03
N ASP A 278 9.23 5.95 -3.58
CA ASP A 278 10.43 6.27 -2.81
C ASP A 278 10.20 7.42 -1.84
N TYR A 279 9.46 8.45 -2.23
CA TYR A 279 9.06 9.50 -1.28
C TYR A 279 8.21 8.92 -0.14
N HIS A 280 7.27 8.03 -0.46
CA HIS A 280 6.45 7.37 0.57
C HIS A 280 7.31 6.57 1.57
N PHE A 281 8.29 5.81 1.08
CA PHE A 281 9.15 4.98 1.91
C PHE A 281 10.20 5.79 2.68
N THR A 282 10.96 6.64 2.00
CA THR A 282 12.11 7.35 2.59
C THR A 282 11.75 8.58 3.43
N VAL A 283 10.52 9.07 3.30
CA VAL A 283 10.04 10.24 4.03
C VAL A 283 8.79 9.90 4.82
N GLU A 284 7.70 9.51 4.14
CA GLU A 284 6.40 9.39 4.83
C GLU A 284 6.39 8.31 5.92
N GLN A 285 6.90 7.10 5.64
CA GLN A 285 6.94 6.02 6.63
C GLN A 285 7.97 6.27 7.74
N GLU A 286 9.15 6.79 7.39
CA GLU A 286 10.21 7.09 8.37
C GLU A 286 9.79 8.20 9.35
N VAL A 287 9.18 9.29 8.84
CA VAL A 287 8.64 10.37 9.68
C VAL A 287 7.50 9.84 10.55
N SER A 288 6.54 9.12 9.97
CA SER A 288 5.38 8.63 10.73
C SER A 288 5.76 7.59 11.79
N SER A 289 6.75 6.73 11.51
CA SER A 289 7.36 5.84 12.51
C SER A 289 8.06 6.63 13.61
N SER A 290 8.78 7.70 13.27
CA SER A 290 9.56 8.48 14.24
C SER A 290 8.75 9.38 15.15
N VAL A 291 7.73 10.06 14.62
CA VAL A 291 6.94 11.03 15.37
C VAL A 291 5.77 10.39 16.11
N CYS A 292 5.15 9.36 15.52
CA CYS A 292 3.89 8.82 16.00
C CYS A 292 3.90 7.31 16.23
N ALA A 293 5.01 6.63 15.96
CA ALA A 293 5.13 5.17 16.01
C ALA A 293 3.95 4.48 15.29
N PHE A 294 3.54 5.04 14.13
CA PHE A 294 2.43 4.53 13.34
C PHE A 294 2.58 4.94 11.89
N PHE A 295 2.28 4.01 10.99
CA PHE A 295 2.09 4.20 9.57
C PHE A 295 1.14 3.09 9.09
N GLY A 296 0.59 3.23 7.88
CA GLY A 296 -0.19 2.14 7.29
C GLY A 296 0.73 1.00 6.90
N PHE A 297 0.39 -0.24 7.29
CA PHE A 297 1.09 -1.43 6.80
C PHE A 297 0.92 -1.52 5.27
N ASN A 298 2.00 -1.83 4.56
CA ASN A 298 2.00 -1.84 3.09
C ASN A 298 1.41 -3.14 2.50
N GLY A 299 0.98 -4.06 3.36
CA GLY A 299 0.40 -5.35 2.95
C GLY A 299 1.41 -6.47 2.75
N THR A 300 2.70 -6.18 2.76
CA THR A 300 3.82 -7.12 2.53
C THR A 300 5.13 -6.53 3.06
N ALA A 301 6.19 -7.35 3.13
CA ALA A 301 7.51 -7.00 3.65
C ALA A 301 7.48 -6.42 5.07
N GLY A 302 6.59 -6.97 5.91
CA GLY A 302 6.52 -6.62 7.32
C GLY A 302 6.32 -7.84 8.20
N VAL A 303 6.82 -7.74 9.43
CA VAL A 303 6.71 -8.75 10.47
C VAL A 303 5.80 -8.24 11.57
N TRP A 304 4.74 -9.00 11.83
CA TRP A 304 3.75 -8.72 12.84
C TRP A 304 3.93 -9.60 14.07
N ARG A 305 3.74 -9.03 15.25
CA ARG A 305 3.47 -9.80 16.48
C ARG A 305 2.07 -10.39 16.40
N ILE A 306 1.96 -11.71 16.49
CA ILE A 306 0.67 -12.41 16.33
C ILE A 306 -0.33 -11.99 17.42
N SER A 307 0.13 -11.79 18.66
CA SER A 307 -0.75 -11.31 19.74
C SER A 307 -1.36 -9.94 19.45
N ALA A 308 -0.62 -9.03 18.81
CA ALA A 308 -1.14 -7.72 18.39
C ALA A 308 -2.17 -7.85 17.25
N VAL A 309 -1.93 -8.76 16.30
CA VAL A 309 -2.91 -9.09 15.24
C VAL A 309 -4.20 -9.61 15.84
N ASN A 310 -4.10 -10.51 16.83
CA ASN A 310 -5.24 -11.09 17.53
C ASN A 310 -6.00 -10.05 18.38
N GLU A 311 -5.31 -9.21 19.15
CA GLU A 311 -5.93 -8.13 19.94
C GLU A 311 -6.66 -7.10 19.05
N ALA A 312 -6.12 -6.84 17.85
CA ALA A 312 -6.77 -5.99 16.87
C ALA A 312 -8.01 -6.65 16.23
N GLY A 313 -8.20 -7.96 16.38
CA GLY A 313 -9.31 -8.72 15.81
C GLY A 313 -9.03 -9.32 14.43
N GLY A 314 -7.76 -9.57 14.11
CA GLY A 314 -7.31 -10.27 12.90
C GLY A 314 -7.52 -9.52 11.58
N TRP A 315 -7.44 -10.25 10.47
CA TRP A 315 -7.65 -9.74 9.11
C TRP A 315 -9.14 -9.56 8.80
N LYS A 316 -9.54 -8.35 8.40
CA LYS A 316 -10.92 -8.01 8.05
C LYS A 316 -11.04 -7.63 6.58
N ASP A 317 -11.98 -8.27 5.88
CA ASP A 317 -12.29 -8.11 4.46
C ASP A 317 -13.34 -7.01 4.18
N ARG A 318 -13.57 -6.11 5.14
CA ARG A 318 -14.59 -5.04 5.02
C ARG A 318 -14.23 -3.93 4.03
N THR A 319 -12.97 -3.88 3.58
CA THR A 319 -12.42 -2.95 2.59
C THR A 319 -11.34 -3.65 1.76
N THR A 320 -10.91 -3.03 0.64
CA THR A 320 -9.80 -3.52 -0.20
C THR A 320 -8.40 -3.16 0.31
N VAL A 321 -8.32 -2.67 1.56
CA VAL A 321 -7.09 -2.22 2.24
C VAL A 321 -7.08 -2.83 3.65
N GLU A 322 -7.16 -4.17 3.70
CA GLU A 322 -7.17 -4.96 4.94
C GLU A 322 -5.92 -4.74 5.81
N ASP A 323 -4.81 -4.44 5.16
CA ASP A 323 -3.51 -4.10 5.73
C ASP A 323 -3.56 -2.81 6.54
N MET A 324 -4.08 -1.74 5.94
CA MET A 324 -4.29 -0.45 6.57
C MET A 324 -5.34 -0.54 7.68
N ASP A 325 -6.40 -1.34 7.47
CA ASP A 325 -7.44 -1.58 8.47
C ASP A 325 -6.86 -2.23 9.74
N LEU A 326 -6.02 -3.25 9.58
CA LEU A 326 -5.31 -3.88 10.70
C LEU A 326 -4.36 -2.91 11.39
N ALA A 327 -3.57 -2.16 10.63
CA ALA A 327 -2.65 -1.15 11.15
C ALA A 327 -3.35 -0.10 12.02
N ILE A 328 -4.49 0.42 11.59
CA ILE A 328 -5.24 1.39 12.40
C ILE A 328 -5.79 0.73 13.66
N ARG A 329 -6.41 -0.44 13.55
CA ARG A 329 -6.97 -1.14 14.72
C ARG A 329 -5.91 -1.47 15.76
N ALA A 330 -4.76 -1.99 15.34
CA ALA A 330 -3.64 -2.25 16.24
C ALA A 330 -3.10 -0.96 16.88
N SER A 331 -2.99 0.13 16.11
CA SER A 331 -2.54 1.40 16.69
C SER A 331 -3.54 2.01 17.67
N LEU A 332 -4.84 1.85 17.43
CA LEU A 332 -5.91 2.23 18.37
C LEU A 332 -5.93 1.36 19.64
N LYS A 333 -5.24 0.21 19.61
CA LYS A 333 -4.92 -0.61 20.78
C LYS A 333 -3.60 -0.18 21.45
N GLY A 334 -2.97 0.90 21.02
CA GLY A 334 -1.75 1.45 21.64
C GLY A 334 -0.44 0.82 21.15
N TRP A 335 -0.51 -0.11 20.20
CA TRP A 335 0.69 -0.73 19.62
C TRP A 335 1.51 0.26 18.78
N LYS A 336 2.84 0.09 18.83
CA LYS A 336 3.83 0.90 18.11
C LYS A 336 4.34 0.17 16.86
N PHE A 337 4.64 0.93 15.80
CA PHE A 337 5.20 0.41 14.56
C PHE A 337 6.57 1.04 14.26
N VAL A 338 7.48 0.21 13.78
CA VAL A 338 8.85 0.60 13.41
C VAL A 338 9.09 0.37 11.93
N TYR A 339 9.64 1.37 11.27
CA TYR A 339 10.02 1.32 9.86
C TYR A 339 11.53 1.21 9.73
N LEU A 340 12.01 0.20 8.99
CA LEU A 340 13.44 -0.05 8.72
C LEU A 340 13.72 0.27 7.25
N GLY A 341 14.22 1.47 6.98
CA GLY A 341 14.50 1.93 5.61
C GLY A 341 15.76 1.30 4.98
N ASP A 342 16.63 0.71 5.80
CA ASP A 342 17.87 0.03 5.42
C ASP A 342 17.68 -1.46 5.12
N VAL A 343 16.60 -2.07 5.61
CA VAL A 343 16.17 -3.42 5.25
C VAL A 343 15.30 -3.31 4.00
N GLN A 344 15.73 -3.94 2.90
CA GLN A 344 15.07 -3.83 1.61
C GLN A 344 14.58 -5.21 1.14
N VAL A 345 13.39 -5.25 0.56
CA VAL A 345 12.82 -6.46 -0.04
C VAL A 345 12.54 -6.18 -1.51
N LYS A 346 13.05 -7.05 -2.38
CA LYS A 346 12.90 -6.89 -3.83
C LYS A 346 11.45 -7.16 -4.23
N SER A 347 10.91 -6.34 -5.14
CA SER A 347 9.56 -6.47 -5.69
C SER A 347 9.48 -5.92 -7.12
N GLU A 348 8.37 -6.17 -7.80
CA GLU A 348 8.11 -5.66 -9.16
C GLU A 348 7.05 -4.56 -9.17
N LEU A 349 7.21 -3.58 -10.06
CA LEU A 349 6.21 -2.57 -10.38
C LEU A 349 5.31 -3.06 -11.51
N PRO A 350 4.02 -2.66 -11.53
CA PRO A 350 3.16 -2.97 -12.67
C PRO A 350 3.68 -2.27 -13.93
N SER A 351 4.13 -3.07 -14.90
CA SER A 351 4.68 -2.61 -16.18
C SER A 351 3.61 -2.26 -17.22
N THR A 352 2.34 -2.63 -16.97
CA THR A 352 1.21 -2.29 -17.84
C THR A 352 0.30 -1.24 -17.22
N PHE A 353 -0.17 -0.29 -18.04
CA PHE A 353 -1.09 0.76 -17.58
C PHE A 353 -2.38 0.17 -17.00
N LYS A 354 -2.86 -0.95 -17.55
CA LYS A 354 -4.04 -1.65 -17.04
C LYS A 354 -3.82 -2.09 -15.59
N ALA A 355 -2.72 -2.81 -15.31
CA ALA A 355 -2.40 -3.26 -13.96
C ALA A 355 -2.22 -2.07 -13.00
N PHE A 356 -1.47 -1.05 -13.41
CA PHE A 356 -1.26 0.17 -12.64
C PHE A 356 -2.57 0.88 -12.28
N ARG A 357 -3.49 1.06 -13.25
CA ARG A 357 -4.80 1.68 -13.01
C ARG A 357 -5.62 0.93 -11.97
N PHE A 358 -5.64 -0.41 -12.01
CA PHE A 358 -6.38 -1.20 -11.02
C PHE A 358 -5.76 -1.11 -9.62
N GLN A 359 -4.43 -1.12 -9.53
CA GLN A 359 -3.70 -0.90 -8.28
C GLN A 359 -4.05 0.48 -7.68
N GLN A 360 -3.91 1.55 -8.46
CA GLN A 360 -4.20 2.91 -8.01
C GLN A 360 -5.66 3.11 -7.62
N HIS A 361 -6.60 2.49 -8.34
CA HIS A 361 -8.02 2.50 -7.97
C HIS A 361 -8.25 1.95 -6.55
N ARG A 362 -7.63 0.81 -6.21
CA ARG A 362 -7.74 0.23 -4.86
C ARG A 362 -7.09 1.16 -3.82
N TRP A 363 -5.91 1.69 -4.12
CA TRP A 363 -5.13 2.52 -3.20
C TRP A 363 -5.73 3.92 -2.96
N SER A 364 -6.58 4.40 -3.86
CA SER A 364 -7.28 5.67 -3.68
C SER A 364 -8.66 5.48 -3.03
N CYS A 365 -9.47 4.54 -3.54
CA CYS A 365 -10.83 4.32 -3.05
C CYS A 365 -10.88 3.57 -1.71
N GLY A 366 -9.93 2.66 -1.48
CA GLY A 366 -9.85 1.84 -0.28
C GLY A 366 -9.74 2.70 1.00
N PRO A 367 -8.73 3.57 1.11
CA PRO A 367 -8.54 4.42 2.29
C PRO A 367 -9.72 5.36 2.57
N ALA A 368 -10.37 5.92 1.54
CA ALA A 368 -11.54 6.79 1.73
C ALA A 368 -12.73 6.02 2.35
N ASN A 369 -12.99 4.79 1.86
CA ASN A 369 -14.02 3.92 2.43
C ASN A 369 -13.65 3.46 3.85
N LEU A 370 -12.38 3.16 4.09
CA LEU A 370 -11.87 2.79 5.41
C LEU A 370 -12.03 3.95 6.40
N PHE A 371 -11.68 5.17 6.01
CA PHE A 371 -11.85 6.36 6.84
C PHE A 371 -13.30 6.52 7.29
N ARG A 372 -14.26 6.41 6.36
CA ARG A 372 -15.69 6.50 6.67
C ARG A 372 -16.14 5.46 7.71
N LYS A 373 -15.57 4.25 7.65
CA LYS A 373 -15.89 3.16 8.58
C LYS A 373 -15.21 3.32 9.94
N MET A 374 -13.99 3.86 9.96
CA MET A 374 -13.15 3.95 11.16
C MET A 374 -13.26 5.27 11.90
N LEU A 375 -13.81 6.33 11.31
CA LEU A 375 -13.81 7.68 11.89
C LEU A 375 -14.37 7.70 13.32
N MET A 376 -15.54 7.09 13.54
CA MET A 376 -16.14 7.03 14.88
C MET A 376 -15.33 6.17 15.85
N GLU A 377 -14.79 5.04 15.38
CA GLU A 377 -13.90 4.19 16.19
C GLU A 377 -12.65 4.97 16.64
N ILE A 378 -12.08 5.83 15.78
CA ILE A 378 -10.90 6.65 16.10
C ILE A 378 -11.24 7.78 17.09
N VAL A 379 -12.33 8.52 16.83
CA VAL A 379 -12.72 9.66 17.67
C VAL A 379 -13.07 9.22 19.09
N THR A 380 -13.84 8.14 19.22
CA THR A 380 -14.34 7.65 20.52
C THR A 380 -13.31 6.83 21.31
N ASN A 381 -12.19 6.43 20.69
CA ASN A 381 -11.17 5.62 21.36
C ASN A 381 -10.58 6.32 22.60
N LYS A 382 -10.58 5.65 23.76
CA LYS A 382 -10.05 6.23 25.01
C LYS A 382 -8.59 5.84 25.31
N LYS A 383 -8.03 4.88 24.57
CA LYS A 383 -6.69 4.31 24.82
C LYS A 383 -5.57 5.17 24.22
N VAL A 384 -5.82 5.81 23.08
CA VAL A 384 -4.81 6.64 22.39
C VAL A 384 -4.98 8.13 22.69
N THR A 385 -3.86 8.86 22.65
CA THR A 385 -3.83 10.31 22.89
C THR A 385 -4.60 11.10 21.82
N ILE A 386 -5.06 12.29 22.18
CA ILE A 386 -5.73 13.21 21.25
C ILE A 386 -4.81 13.54 20.06
N TRP A 387 -3.51 13.74 20.30
CA TRP A 387 -2.52 13.96 19.24
C TRP A 387 -2.45 12.81 18.24
N LYS A 388 -2.50 11.55 18.71
CA LYS A 388 -2.53 10.39 17.82
C LYS A 388 -3.80 10.38 16.97
N LYS A 389 -4.96 10.72 17.55
CA LYS A 389 -6.23 10.83 16.80
C LYS A 389 -6.15 11.90 15.73
N ILE A 390 -5.64 13.10 16.07
CA ILE A 390 -5.45 14.19 15.12
C ILE A 390 -4.50 13.74 14.01
N HIS A 391 -3.38 13.11 14.34
CA HIS A 391 -2.45 12.59 13.33
C HIS A 391 -3.13 11.58 12.38
N VAL A 392 -3.87 10.60 12.91
CA VAL A 392 -4.55 9.58 12.09
C VAL A 392 -5.65 10.20 11.22
N ILE A 393 -6.48 11.08 11.78
CA ILE A 393 -7.61 11.68 11.04
C ILE A 393 -7.12 12.72 10.03
N TYR A 394 -6.33 13.68 10.48
CA TYR A 394 -5.92 14.83 9.68
C TYR A 394 -4.75 14.49 8.75
N ASN A 395 -3.59 14.09 9.29
CA ASN A 395 -2.40 13.86 8.46
C ASN A 395 -2.54 12.59 7.62
N PHE A 396 -2.85 11.46 8.27
CA PHE A 396 -2.85 10.17 7.59
C PHE A 396 -4.02 10.01 6.62
N PHE A 397 -5.27 10.28 7.04
CA PHE A 397 -6.44 10.14 6.16
C PHE A 397 -6.74 11.38 5.32
N LEU A 398 -7.01 12.51 5.94
CA LEU A 398 -7.54 13.68 5.24
C LEU A 398 -6.53 14.26 4.24
N ILE A 399 -5.31 14.58 4.69
CA ILE A 399 -4.30 15.22 3.83
C ILE A 399 -3.74 14.21 2.82
N ARG A 400 -3.14 13.11 3.30
CA ARG A 400 -2.40 12.17 2.44
C ARG A 400 -3.28 11.27 1.57
N LYS A 401 -4.44 10.82 2.05
CA LYS A 401 -5.27 9.85 1.32
C LYS A 401 -6.48 10.46 0.62
N ILE A 402 -7.00 11.60 1.09
CA ILE A 402 -8.19 12.24 0.49
C ILE A 402 -7.80 13.49 -0.32
N ILE A 403 -7.26 14.53 0.33
CA ILE A 403 -6.95 15.81 -0.29
C ILE A 403 -5.95 15.65 -1.43
N ALA A 404 -4.85 14.90 -1.23
CA ALA A 404 -3.84 14.70 -2.26
C ALA A 404 -4.41 14.15 -3.59
N HIS A 405 -5.38 13.23 -3.52
CA HIS A 405 -6.03 12.68 -4.71
C HIS A 405 -7.08 13.64 -5.28
N ILE A 406 -7.87 14.29 -4.42
CA ILE A 406 -8.91 15.25 -4.83
C ILE A 406 -8.29 16.44 -5.54
N ILE A 407 -7.25 17.04 -4.98
CA ILE A 407 -6.63 18.22 -5.58
C ILE A 407 -6.00 17.89 -6.92
N THR A 408 -5.27 16.78 -7.02
CA THR A 408 -4.57 16.39 -8.26
C THR A 408 -5.54 16.14 -9.41
N PHE A 409 -6.70 15.54 -9.15
CA PHE A 409 -7.71 15.37 -10.19
C PHE A 409 -8.50 16.65 -10.44
N SER A 410 -9.16 17.19 -9.41
CA SER A 410 -10.09 18.31 -9.57
C SER A 410 -9.37 19.56 -10.09
N PHE A 411 -8.20 19.90 -9.57
CA PHE A 411 -7.51 21.12 -9.96
C PHE A 411 -6.98 21.05 -11.40
N TYR A 412 -6.26 19.98 -11.74
CA TYR A 412 -5.58 19.89 -13.03
C TYR A 412 -6.48 19.41 -14.17
N CYS A 413 -7.42 18.50 -13.90
CA CYS A 413 -8.27 17.93 -14.95
C CYS A 413 -9.61 18.65 -15.12
N VAL A 414 -10.07 19.39 -14.11
CA VAL A 414 -11.40 20.05 -14.16
C VAL A 414 -11.27 21.56 -14.08
N ILE A 415 -10.67 22.09 -13.01
CA ILE A 415 -10.67 23.54 -12.74
C ILE A 415 -9.80 24.31 -13.74
N ILE A 416 -8.57 23.88 -14.00
CA ILE A 416 -7.69 24.55 -14.98
C ILE A 416 -8.36 24.61 -16.37
N PRO A 417 -8.81 23.48 -16.96
CA PRO A 417 -9.53 23.53 -18.24
C PRO A 417 -10.80 24.39 -18.21
N ALA A 418 -11.59 24.33 -17.14
CA ALA A 418 -12.80 25.14 -17.01
C ALA A 418 -12.50 26.65 -17.02
N THR A 419 -11.40 27.08 -16.39
CA THR A 419 -11.00 28.51 -16.40
C THR A 419 -10.55 29.02 -17.77
N ILE A 420 -10.15 28.14 -18.69
CA ILE A 420 -9.86 28.54 -20.08
C ILE A 420 -11.13 29.05 -20.78
N PHE A 421 -12.28 28.46 -20.46
CA PHE A 421 -13.58 28.86 -21.02
C PHE A 421 -14.26 30.04 -20.29
N VAL A 422 -13.71 30.46 -19.15
CA VAL A 422 -14.29 31.51 -18.29
C VAL A 422 -13.17 32.49 -17.88
N PRO A 423 -12.78 33.43 -18.76
CA PRO A 423 -11.61 34.30 -18.57
C PRO A 423 -11.72 35.28 -17.38
N GLU A 424 -12.93 35.48 -16.85
CA GLU A 424 -13.20 36.28 -15.65
C GLU A 424 -12.68 35.63 -14.35
N VAL A 425 -12.30 34.35 -14.42
CA VAL A 425 -11.70 33.61 -13.31
C VAL A 425 -10.25 33.32 -13.62
N ARG A 426 -9.35 33.97 -12.87
CA ARG A 426 -7.90 33.80 -13.02
C ARG A 426 -7.36 32.93 -11.89
N ILE A 427 -6.56 31.93 -12.25
CA ILE A 427 -5.80 31.13 -11.30
C ILE A 427 -4.43 31.81 -11.08
N PRO A 428 -4.02 32.08 -9.83
CA PRO A 428 -2.74 32.69 -9.57
C PRO A 428 -1.57 31.74 -9.89
N LYS A 429 -0.49 32.28 -10.47
CA LYS A 429 0.71 31.51 -10.88
C LYS A 429 1.33 30.68 -9.75
N TRP A 430 1.30 31.20 -8.51
CA TRP A 430 1.86 30.46 -7.37
C TRP A 430 1.14 29.15 -7.10
N GLY A 431 -0.17 29.09 -7.35
CA GLY A 431 -0.99 27.91 -7.08
C GLY A 431 -0.89 26.86 -8.17
N CYS A 432 -0.80 27.28 -9.44
CA CYS A 432 -0.74 26.36 -10.58
C CYS A 432 0.68 25.97 -11.02
N VAL A 433 1.71 26.75 -10.67
CA VAL A 433 3.11 26.49 -11.06
C VAL A 433 4.00 26.29 -9.85
N TYR A 434 4.12 27.30 -8.97
CA TYR A 434 5.18 27.28 -7.94
C TYR A 434 4.97 26.19 -6.88
N ILE A 435 3.77 26.08 -6.29
CA ILE A 435 3.47 25.02 -5.31
C ILE A 435 3.69 23.63 -5.92
N PRO A 436 3.11 23.30 -7.09
CA PRO A 436 3.31 22.00 -7.71
C PRO A 436 4.78 21.69 -7.99
N SER A 437 5.51 22.63 -8.58
CA SER A 437 6.94 22.47 -8.85
C SER A 437 7.74 22.25 -7.57
N ALA A 438 7.44 22.99 -6.50
CA ALA A 438 8.11 22.82 -5.22
C ALA A 438 7.81 21.44 -4.60
N ILE A 439 6.55 20.97 -4.65
CA ILE A 439 6.18 19.61 -4.19
C ILE A 439 6.92 18.55 -5.00
N THR A 440 6.96 18.68 -6.33
CA THR A 440 7.67 17.73 -7.21
C THR A 440 9.16 17.70 -6.90
N LEU A 441 9.79 18.87 -6.69
CA LEU A 441 11.19 18.95 -6.29
C LEU A 441 11.43 18.29 -4.94
N LEU A 442 10.60 18.56 -3.93
CA LEU A 442 10.70 17.90 -2.62
C LEU A 442 10.56 16.38 -2.71
N ASN A 443 9.64 15.88 -3.55
CA ASN A 443 9.49 14.44 -3.78
C ASN A 443 10.71 13.83 -4.48
N SER A 444 11.32 14.56 -5.41
CA SER A 444 12.47 14.08 -6.19
C SER A 444 13.77 13.91 -5.40
N VAL A 445 13.93 14.66 -4.29
CA VAL A 445 15.15 14.63 -3.46
C VAL A 445 15.37 13.26 -2.80
N GLY A 446 14.31 12.47 -2.61
CA GLY A 446 14.37 11.12 -2.03
C GLY A 446 14.63 9.99 -3.03
N THR A 447 14.56 10.25 -4.35
CA THR A 447 14.72 9.22 -5.38
C THR A 447 16.21 8.92 -5.58
N PRO A 448 16.65 7.67 -5.44
CA PRO A 448 18.02 7.26 -5.78
C PRO A 448 18.35 7.66 -7.22
N ARG A 449 19.56 8.19 -7.42
CA ARG A 449 20.08 8.49 -8.75
C ARG A 449 20.57 7.23 -9.44
#